data_AF-A0A1D6FCX8-F1
#
_entry.id   AF-A0A1D6FCX8-F1
#
_cell.length_a   1.000
_cell.length_b   1.000
_cell.length_c   1.000
_cell.angle_alpha   90.00
_cell.angle_beta   90.00
_cell.angle_gamma   90.00
#
_symmetry.space_group_name_H-M   'P 1'
#
loop_
_entity.id
_entity.type
_entity.pdbx_description
1 polymer ?
#
loop_
_entity_poly.entity_id
_entity_poly.type
_entity_poly.pdbx_seq_one_letter_code
_entity_poly.pdbx_strand_id
1 'polypeptide(L)'
;MAHKDGRGPSIWDAFIKIPGEIANNATADVTVDEYHRYKEDVNIMKNMGFDAYRFSISWSRIFPNGTGEVNWKGVAYYNRLINYMVKKGITPYANLYHYDLPEALEVRYGGLLSREVVRSFADYADFCFGAFGDRGGLLPELRRRAEGGDRRRRQLRGILRLVVARQLRVEAGVHVPVRPRLRRLQDAPALPQELGVLVQGCHRRHQLRSRTVASVDLMACLR
;
A
#
# COMPACT_ATOMS: atom_id res chain seq x y z
N MET A 1 14.33 0.56 -2.84
CA MET A 1 15.46 -0.11 -2.15
C MET A 1 15.05 -1.25 -1.24
N ALA A 2 15.43 -2.47 -1.62
CA ALA A 2 14.92 -3.71 -1.02
C ALA A 2 15.59 -4.13 0.30
N HIS A 3 16.92 -4.00 0.41
CA HIS A 3 17.71 -4.57 1.53
C HIS A 3 18.44 -3.55 2.43
N LYS A 4 18.03 -2.28 2.41
CA LYS A 4 18.63 -1.23 3.26
C LYS A 4 17.84 -0.96 4.53
N ASP A 5 18.57 -0.57 5.57
CA ASP A 5 18.05 -0.09 6.85
C ASP A 5 17.06 -1.03 7.53
N GLY A 6 17.31 -2.34 7.47
CA GLY A 6 16.53 -3.34 8.20
C GLY A 6 15.14 -3.62 7.63
N ARG A 7 14.85 -3.22 6.39
CA ARG A 7 13.64 -3.68 5.69
C ARG A 7 13.72 -5.21 5.49
N GLY A 8 12.67 -5.93 5.89
CA GLY A 8 12.50 -7.35 5.58
C GLY A 8 12.01 -7.57 4.15
N PRO A 9 12.19 -8.78 3.61
CA PRO A 9 11.70 -9.13 2.28
C PRO A 9 10.17 -9.09 2.21
N SER A 10 9.64 -8.67 1.07
CA SER A 10 8.24 -8.84 0.69
C SER A 10 8.11 -9.98 -0.34
N ILE A 11 6.88 -10.41 -0.60
CA ILE A 11 6.58 -11.42 -1.63
C ILE A 11 7.14 -11.04 -3.02
N TRP A 12 7.23 -9.74 -3.33
CA TRP A 12 7.83 -9.27 -4.57
C TRP A 12 9.34 -9.50 -4.61
N ASP A 13 10.05 -9.35 -3.49
CA ASP A 13 11.50 -9.58 -3.45
C ASP A 13 11.86 -11.05 -3.72
N ALA A 14 10.94 -11.98 -3.40
CA ALA A 14 11.06 -13.38 -3.78
C ALA A 14 10.64 -13.62 -5.23
N PHE A 15 9.52 -13.03 -5.67
CA PHE A 15 8.98 -13.21 -7.01
C PHE A 15 9.94 -12.73 -8.12
N ILE A 16 10.55 -11.55 -7.96
CA ILE A 16 11.47 -10.99 -8.96
C ILE A 16 12.75 -11.82 -9.17
N LYS A 17 13.05 -12.75 -8.26
CA LYS A 17 14.21 -13.66 -8.39
C LYS A 17 13.91 -14.86 -9.29
N ILE A 18 12.66 -15.09 -9.67
CA ILE A 18 12.27 -16.17 -10.57
C ILE A 18 12.67 -15.76 -12.00
N PRO A 19 13.58 -16.50 -12.67
CA PRO A 19 14.01 -16.15 -14.02
C PRO A 19 12.85 -16.16 -15.01
N GLY A 20 12.74 -15.11 -15.84
CA GLY A 20 11.74 -15.02 -16.91
C GLY A 20 10.38 -14.42 -16.52
N GLU A 21 10.13 -14.18 -15.22
CA GLU A 21 8.87 -13.55 -14.76
C GLU A 21 8.87 -12.02 -14.97
N ILE A 22 10.05 -11.41 -14.91
CA ILE A 22 10.22 -9.97 -15.15
C ILE A 22 10.94 -9.75 -16.47
N ALA A 23 10.45 -8.78 -17.26
CA ALA A 23 11.12 -8.36 -18.48
C ALA A 23 12.59 -8.05 -18.22
N ASN A 24 13.48 -8.63 -19.03
CA ASN A 24 14.94 -8.51 -18.91
C ASN A 24 15.52 -8.94 -17.55
N ASN A 25 14.77 -9.71 -16.75
CA ASN A 25 15.14 -10.06 -15.35
C ASN A 25 15.48 -8.82 -14.50
N ALA A 26 14.79 -7.70 -14.73
CA ALA A 26 14.98 -6.48 -13.95
C ALA A 26 14.60 -6.68 -12.47
N THR A 27 15.29 -5.99 -11.56
CA THR A 27 15.00 -6.05 -10.10
C THR A 27 14.50 -4.71 -9.56
N ALA A 28 13.82 -4.75 -8.42
CA ALA A 28 13.36 -3.58 -7.69
C ALA A 28 14.33 -3.15 -6.56
N ASP A 29 15.60 -3.59 -6.62
CA ASP A 29 16.58 -3.37 -5.56
C ASP A 29 16.92 -1.91 -5.34
N VAL A 30 16.88 -1.08 -6.39
CA VAL A 30 17.14 0.37 -6.34
C VAL A 30 15.97 1.18 -6.92
N THR A 31 15.37 0.72 -8.03
CA THR A 31 14.35 1.44 -8.83
C THR A 31 14.76 2.90 -9.10
N VAL A 32 13.88 3.88 -8.85
CA VAL A 32 14.16 5.32 -9.03
C VAL A 32 14.83 5.97 -7.80
N ASP A 33 15.11 5.18 -6.77
CA ASP A 33 15.76 5.58 -5.52
C ASP A 33 15.09 6.75 -4.75
N GLU A 34 13.76 6.82 -4.76
CA GLU A 34 12.98 7.77 -3.93
C GLU A 34 13.36 7.66 -2.44
N TYR A 35 13.85 6.50 -1.99
CA TYR A 35 14.30 6.31 -0.61
C TYR A 35 15.36 7.33 -0.19
N HIS A 36 16.30 7.67 -1.08
CA HIS A 36 17.29 8.73 -0.85
C HIS A 36 16.88 10.06 -1.49
N ARG A 37 16.19 10.03 -2.62
CA ARG A 37 15.90 11.19 -3.47
C ARG A 37 14.55 11.85 -3.22
N TYR A 38 13.78 11.41 -2.22
CA TYR A 38 12.43 11.94 -1.95
C TYR A 38 12.30 13.47 -1.90
N LYS A 39 13.35 14.20 -1.51
CA LYS A 39 13.31 15.68 -1.52
C LYS A 39 13.23 16.25 -2.93
N GLU A 40 13.93 15.63 -3.87
CA GLU A 40 13.90 15.98 -5.29
C GLU A 40 12.52 15.71 -5.87
N ASP A 41 11.97 14.52 -5.63
CA ASP A 41 10.65 14.12 -6.11
C ASP A 41 9.55 15.07 -5.61
N VAL A 42 9.57 15.40 -4.31
CA VAL A 42 8.62 16.35 -3.71
C VAL A 42 8.81 17.77 -4.27
N ASN A 43 10.04 18.20 -4.56
CA ASN A 43 10.28 19.50 -5.19
C ASN A 43 9.72 19.54 -6.63
N ILE A 44 9.91 18.48 -7.40
CA ILE A 44 9.37 18.35 -8.76
C ILE A 44 7.84 18.45 -8.72
N MET A 45 7.19 17.69 -7.84
CA MET A 45 5.72 17.76 -7.66
C MET A 45 5.26 19.17 -7.31
N LYS A 46 5.99 19.86 -6.44
CA LYS A 46 5.65 21.23 -6.06
C LYS A 46 5.78 22.20 -7.24
N ASN A 47 6.85 22.07 -8.02
CA ASN A 47 7.10 22.92 -9.19
C ASN A 47 6.07 22.69 -10.30
N MET A 48 5.55 21.47 -10.42
CA MET A 48 4.46 21.13 -11.35
C MET A 48 3.08 21.56 -10.86
N GLY A 49 2.97 22.09 -9.63
CA GLY A 49 1.71 22.61 -9.09
C GLY A 49 0.76 21.54 -8.53
N PHE A 50 1.25 20.35 -8.16
CA PHE A 50 0.43 19.36 -7.48
C PHE A 50 0.11 19.77 -6.03
N ASP A 51 -1.11 19.49 -5.59
CA ASP A 51 -1.58 19.79 -4.23
C ASP A 51 -1.30 18.66 -3.25
N ALA A 52 -1.16 17.44 -3.77
CA ALA A 52 -1.13 16.22 -2.97
C ALA A 52 -0.23 15.15 -3.60
N TYR A 53 0.39 14.34 -2.73
CA TYR A 53 1.17 13.18 -3.14
C TYR A 53 0.60 11.92 -2.47
N ARG A 54 0.13 10.97 -3.29
CA ARG A 54 -0.25 9.64 -2.87
C ARG A 54 0.94 8.70 -2.94
N PHE A 55 1.37 8.20 -1.78
CA PHE A 55 2.48 7.26 -1.65
C PHE A 55 2.03 6.03 -0.85
N SER A 56 2.86 4.98 -0.81
CA SER A 56 2.59 3.79 0.01
C SER A 56 3.61 3.60 1.12
N ILE A 57 3.14 3.15 2.28
CA ILE A 57 4.00 2.74 3.39
C ILE A 57 4.28 1.25 3.22
N SER A 58 5.56 0.90 3.16
CA SER A 58 5.95 -0.47 2.93
C SER A 58 5.85 -1.27 4.23
N TRP A 59 4.99 -2.29 4.25
CA TRP A 59 4.73 -3.06 5.46
C TRP A 59 6.00 -3.75 5.95
N SER A 60 6.73 -4.42 5.05
CA SER A 60 7.98 -5.11 5.40
C SER A 60 9.12 -4.15 5.81
N ARG A 61 8.97 -2.84 5.56
CA ARG A 61 9.89 -1.81 6.07
C ARG A 61 9.56 -1.40 7.50
N ILE A 62 8.29 -1.41 7.90
CA ILE A 62 7.87 -1.08 9.27
C ILE A 62 8.01 -2.30 10.19
N PHE A 63 7.50 -3.46 9.75
CA PHE A 63 7.62 -4.73 10.45
C PHE A 63 8.33 -5.74 9.53
N PRO A 64 9.64 -5.96 9.68
CA PRO A 64 10.41 -6.86 8.80
C PRO A 64 9.87 -8.29 8.76
N ASN A 65 9.38 -8.77 9.91
CA ASN A 65 8.75 -10.09 10.05
C ASN A 65 7.20 -10.04 9.89
N GLY A 66 6.68 -8.91 9.39
CA GLY A 66 5.26 -8.57 9.24
C GLY A 66 4.48 -8.30 10.53
N THR A 67 4.98 -8.79 11.66
CA THR A 67 4.44 -8.55 13.01
C THR A 67 5.61 -8.48 14.01
N GLY A 68 5.34 -7.98 15.22
CA GLY A 68 6.32 -7.97 16.31
C GLY A 68 7.19 -6.72 16.31
N GLU A 69 8.50 -6.88 16.18
CA GLU A 69 9.47 -5.79 16.31
C GLU A 69 9.34 -4.75 15.18
N VAL A 70 9.35 -3.48 15.59
CA VAL A 70 9.30 -2.33 14.69
C VAL A 70 10.71 -1.97 14.22
N ASN A 71 10.88 -1.80 12.92
CA ASN A 71 12.07 -1.17 12.36
C ASN A 71 11.95 0.35 12.40
N TRP A 72 12.54 0.96 13.43
CA TRP A 72 12.52 2.41 13.64
C TRP A 72 13.22 3.22 12.54
N LYS A 73 14.18 2.63 11.80
CA LYS A 73 14.78 3.31 10.64
C LYS A 73 13.77 3.50 9.52
N GLY A 74 12.91 2.50 9.31
CA GLY A 74 11.77 2.57 8.40
C GLY A 74 10.79 3.68 8.79
N VAL A 75 10.43 3.74 10.08
CA VAL A 75 9.57 4.80 10.63
C VAL A 75 10.20 6.18 10.43
N ALA A 76 11.50 6.31 10.71
CA ALA A 76 12.23 7.57 10.52
C ALA A 76 12.21 8.03 9.06
N TYR A 77 12.33 7.11 8.09
CA TYR A 77 12.22 7.45 6.66
C TYR A 77 10.85 8.07 6.34
N TYR A 78 9.74 7.41 6.69
CA TYR A 78 8.41 7.95 6.40
C TYR A 78 8.13 9.26 7.13
N ASN A 79 8.63 9.42 8.36
CA ASN A 79 8.56 10.70 9.06
C ASN A 79 9.30 11.81 8.30
N ARG A 80 10.52 11.56 7.79
CA ARG A 80 11.26 12.56 7.00
C ARG A 80 10.54 12.92 5.71
N LEU A 81 9.96 11.93 5.01
CA LEU A 81 9.19 12.13 3.79
C LEU A 81 7.93 12.97 4.05
N ILE A 82 7.09 12.56 5.02
CA ILE A 82 5.86 13.27 5.40
C ILE A 82 6.16 14.70 5.85
N ASN A 83 7.14 14.88 6.72
CA ASN A 83 7.51 16.22 7.21
C ASN A 83 7.97 17.13 6.06
N TYR A 84 8.69 16.58 5.08
CA TYR A 84 9.14 17.36 3.93
C TYR A 84 8.01 17.72 2.98
N MET A 85 7.04 16.81 2.73
CA MET A 85 5.82 17.12 1.97
C MET A 85 5.04 18.25 2.63
N VAL A 86 4.75 18.14 3.94
CA VAL A 86 4.04 19.17 4.69
C VAL A 86 4.79 20.50 4.63
N LYS A 87 6.12 20.49 4.80
CA LYS A 87 6.96 21.69 4.66
C LYS A 87 6.83 22.37 3.30
N LYS A 88 6.62 21.60 2.23
CA LYS A 88 6.43 22.11 0.86
C LYS A 88 4.98 22.45 0.51
N GLY A 89 4.06 22.28 1.47
CA GLY A 89 2.63 22.48 1.27
C GLY A 89 2.01 21.43 0.34
N ILE A 90 2.58 20.22 0.30
CA ILE A 90 2.00 19.06 -0.39
C ILE A 90 1.28 18.20 0.64
N THR A 91 0.03 17.87 0.35
CA THR A 91 -0.81 17.02 1.22
C THR A 91 -0.40 15.56 1.07
N PRO A 92 0.03 14.86 2.14
CA PRO A 92 0.36 13.45 2.06
C PRO A 92 -0.89 12.57 2.06
N TYR A 93 -0.96 11.60 1.14
CA TYR A 93 -1.98 10.55 1.10
C TYR A 93 -1.33 9.17 1.19
N ALA A 94 -1.18 8.65 2.41
CA ALA A 94 -0.58 7.34 2.64
C ALA A 94 -1.55 6.20 2.33
N ASN A 95 -1.14 5.30 1.44
CA ASN A 95 -1.73 3.98 1.25
C ASN A 95 -0.99 2.95 2.11
N LEU A 96 -1.71 2.15 2.89
CA LEU A 96 -1.11 1.19 3.82
C LEU A 96 -0.70 -0.13 3.17
N TYR A 97 -1.26 -0.47 2.00
CA TYR A 97 -0.91 -1.70 1.31
C TYR A 97 -0.88 -1.51 -0.20
N HIS A 98 0.25 -1.86 -0.83
CA HIS A 98 0.39 -1.81 -2.28
C HIS A 98 1.12 -3.05 -2.79
N TYR A 99 0.49 -4.21 -2.57
CA TYR A 99 0.96 -5.53 -3.01
C TYR A 99 2.27 -6.00 -2.37
N ASP A 100 2.72 -5.36 -1.30
CA ASP A 100 4.05 -5.54 -0.70
C ASP A 100 4.01 -6.34 0.61
N LEU A 101 3.21 -7.43 0.64
CA LEU A 101 3.09 -8.30 1.81
C LEU A 101 4.48 -8.78 2.29
N PRO A 102 4.81 -8.68 3.58
CA PRO A 102 6.03 -9.26 4.13
C PRO A 102 6.09 -10.77 3.86
N GLU A 103 7.20 -11.24 3.28
CA GLU A 103 7.41 -12.65 2.92
C GLU A 103 7.24 -13.57 4.14
N ALA A 104 7.67 -13.09 5.32
CA ALA A 104 7.51 -13.82 6.58
C ALA A 104 6.04 -14.21 6.88
N LEU A 105 5.05 -13.42 6.47
CA LEU A 105 3.63 -13.75 6.66
C LEU A 105 3.14 -14.77 5.61
N GLU A 106 3.66 -14.69 4.39
CA GLU A 106 3.40 -15.68 3.34
C GLU A 106 3.91 -17.06 3.78
N VAL A 107 5.16 -17.14 4.26
CA VAL A 107 5.77 -18.37 4.76
C VAL A 107 5.06 -18.91 6.01
N ARG A 108 4.70 -18.02 6.95
CA ARG A 108 4.14 -18.44 8.25
C ARG A 108 2.75 -19.06 8.13
N TYR A 109 1.86 -18.48 7.32
CA TYR A 109 0.46 -18.93 7.27
C TYR A 109 -0.19 -18.80 5.89
N GLY A 110 0.55 -18.59 4.80
CA GLY A 110 -0.01 -18.38 3.46
C GLY A 110 -0.58 -16.98 3.25
N GLY A 111 -0.07 -16.00 3.99
CA GLY A 111 -0.28 -14.58 3.75
C GLY A 111 -1.75 -14.18 3.63
N LEU A 112 -2.12 -13.60 2.49
CA LEU A 112 -3.45 -13.08 2.22
C LEU A 112 -4.55 -14.15 2.19
N LEU A 113 -4.19 -15.43 2.03
CA LEU A 113 -5.15 -16.54 1.99
C LEU A 113 -5.59 -17.00 3.39
N SER A 114 -4.85 -16.63 4.43
CA SER A 114 -5.20 -16.93 5.82
C SER A 114 -6.04 -15.83 6.45
N ARG A 115 -6.94 -16.22 7.36
CA ARG A 115 -7.70 -15.26 8.17
C ARG A 115 -6.82 -14.51 9.17
N GLU A 116 -5.65 -15.05 9.52
CA GLU A 116 -4.73 -14.44 10.48
C GLU A 116 -4.20 -13.09 9.99
N VAL A 117 -4.07 -12.92 8.68
CA VAL A 117 -3.60 -11.67 8.07
C VAL A 117 -4.46 -10.46 8.40
N VAL A 118 -5.75 -10.68 8.71
CA VAL A 118 -6.65 -9.63 9.18
C VAL A 118 -6.14 -9.00 10.47
N ARG A 119 -5.66 -9.82 11.41
CA ARG A 119 -5.13 -9.34 12.68
C ARG A 119 -3.78 -8.65 12.46
N SER A 120 -2.86 -9.30 11.74
CA SER A 120 -1.55 -8.74 11.43
C SER A 120 -1.66 -7.37 10.74
N PHE A 121 -2.55 -7.26 9.75
CA PHE A 121 -2.78 -6.00 9.04
C PHE A 121 -3.43 -4.95 9.93
N ALA A 122 -4.37 -5.33 10.79
CA ALA A 122 -5.00 -4.39 11.71
C ALA A 122 -3.99 -3.80 12.69
N ASP A 123 -3.12 -4.63 13.27
CA ASP A 123 -2.12 -4.18 14.22
C ASP A 123 -1.05 -3.30 13.53
N TYR A 124 -0.67 -3.62 12.29
CA TYR A 124 0.18 -2.76 11.44
C TYR A 124 -0.50 -1.42 11.11
N ALA A 125 -1.78 -1.44 10.72
CA ALA A 125 -2.52 -0.23 10.40
C ALA A 125 -2.66 0.67 11.63
N ASP A 126 -3.02 0.11 12.79
CA ASP A 126 -3.12 0.83 14.06
C ASP A 126 -1.78 1.49 14.43
N PHE A 127 -0.65 0.78 14.25
CA PHE A 127 0.67 1.36 14.42
C PHE A 127 0.92 2.56 13.49
N CYS A 128 0.63 2.42 12.19
CA CYS A 128 0.79 3.50 11.21
C CYS A 128 -0.10 4.71 11.52
N PHE A 129 -1.33 4.50 11.97
CA PHE A 129 -2.22 5.57 12.41
C PHE A 129 -1.64 6.32 13.63
N GLY A 130 -1.08 5.60 14.60
CA GLY A 130 -0.42 6.19 15.76
C GLY A 130 0.84 6.96 15.40
N ALA A 131 1.67 6.42 14.50
CA ALA A 131 2.97 6.99 14.16
C ALA A 131 2.90 8.18 13.19
N PHE A 132 1.91 8.22 12.29
CA PHE A 132 1.85 9.18 11.18
C PHE A 132 0.55 10.00 11.08
N GLY A 133 -0.47 9.69 11.90
CA GLY A 133 -1.81 10.25 11.77
C GLY A 133 -1.98 11.71 12.21
N ASP A 134 -1.02 12.26 12.97
CA ASP A 134 -1.03 13.61 13.52
C ASP A 134 -0.89 14.70 12.43
N ARG A 135 -0.10 14.43 11.38
CA ARG A 135 0.27 15.38 10.32
C ARG A 135 -0.63 15.35 9.08
N GLY A 136 -1.83 14.78 9.20
CA GLY A 136 -2.81 14.71 8.10
C GLY A 136 -2.43 13.78 6.95
N GLY A 137 -1.40 12.93 7.13
CA GLY A 137 -0.89 12.03 6.09
C GLY A 137 -1.74 10.78 5.83
N LEU A 138 -2.73 10.52 6.69
CA LEU A 138 -3.73 9.46 6.49
C LEU A 138 -5.06 10.11 6.10
N LEU A 139 -5.67 9.59 5.03
CA LEU A 139 -6.95 10.04 4.48
C LEU A 139 -7.88 10.57 5.59
N PRO A 140 -8.36 11.83 5.52
CA PRO A 140 -9.31 12.38 6.49
C PRO A 140 -10.57 11.52 6.68
N GLU A 141 -10.91 10.70 5.69
CA GLU A 141 -11.98 9.70 5.72
C GLU A 141 -11.66 8.48 6.60
N LEU A 142 -10.39 8.06 6.65
CA LEU A 142 -9.92 7.05 7.60
C LEU A 142 -9.85 7.63 9.02
N ARG A 143 -9.46 8.92 9.17
CA ARG A 143 -9.44 9.62 10.46
C ARG A 143 -10.84 9.83 11.07
N ARG A 144 -11.83 10.31 10.29
CA ARG A 144 -13.22 10.49 10.76
C ARG A 144 -13.97 9.18 11.01
N ARG A 145 -13.55 8.07 10.39
CA ARG A 145 -14.16 6.74 10.60
C ARG A 145 -13.42 5.90 11.65
N ALA A 146 -12.30 6.39 12.20
CA ALA A 146 -11.48 5.69 13.18
C ALA A 146 -11.97 5.86 14.64
N GLU A 147 -13.08 6.55 14.92
CA GLU A 147 -13.63 6.61 16.27
C GLU A 147 -14.37 5.30 16.60
N GLY A 148 -13.78 4.50 17.50
CA GLY A 148 -14.26 3.16 17.91
C GLY A 148 -13.38 2.00 17.39
N GLY A 149 -12.61 1.37 18.28
CA GLY A 149 -11.66 0.29 17.94
C GLY A 149 -12.30 -0.93 17.25
N ASP A 150 -13.54 -1.28 17.59
CA ASP A 150 -14.24 -2.41 16.96
C ASP A 150 -14.77 -2.05 15.55
N ARG A 151 -15.20 -0.80 15.32
CA ARG A 151 -15.55 -0.30 13.97
C ARG A 151 -14.31 -0.28 13.05
N ARG A 152 -13.15 0.11 13.58
CA ARG A 152 -11.86 0.07 12.86
C ARG A 152 -11.54 -1.33 12.34
N ARG A 153 -11.60 -2.35 13.21
CA ARG A 153 -11.29 -3.74 12.82
C ARG A 153 -12.29 -4.28 11.79
N ARG A 154 -13.57 -3.90 11.85
CA ARG A 154 -14.58 -4.27 10.84
C ARG A 154 -14.33 -3.59 9.48
N GLN A 155 -13.93 -2.32 9.47
CA GLN A 155 -13.65 -1.59 8.23
C GLN A 155 -12.35 -2.09 7.56
N LEU A 156 -11.31 -2.37 8.34
CA LEU A 156 -10.06 -2.95 7.84
C LEU A 156 -10.28 -4.34 7.23
N ARG A 157 -11.19 -5.15 7.79
CA ARG A 157 -11.64 -6.41 7.15
C ARG A 157 -12.25 -6.18 5.77
N GLY A 158 -13.05 -5.14 5.59
CA GLY A 158 -13.66 -4.79 4.30
C GLY A 158 -12.61 -4.35 3.27
N ILE A 159 -11.68 -3.48 3.68
CA ILE A 159 -10.57 -3.02 2.83
C ILE A 159 -9.68 -4.20 2.43
N LEU A 160 -9.32 -5.07 3.39
CA LEU A 160 -8.48 -6.21 3.11
C LEU A 160 -9.15 -7.20 2.15
N ARG A 161 -10.46 -7.44 2.28
CA ARG A 161 -11.19 -8.27 1.29
C ARG A 161 -11.11 -7.72 -0.13
N LEU A 162 -11.23 -6.40 -0.30
CA LEU A 162 -11.08 -5.75 -1.60
C LEU A 162 -9.65 -5.87 -2.13
N VAL A 163 -8.66 -5.67 -1.26
CA VAL A 163 -7.23 -5.82 -1.59
C VAL A 163 -6.90 -7.25 -2.01
N VAL A 164 -7.37 -8.25 -1.26
CA VAL A 164 -7.18 -9.68 -1.57
C VAL A 164 -7.86 -10.03 -2.89
N ALA A 165 -9.12 -9.61 -3.08
CA ALA A 165 -9.84 -9.87 -4.33
C ALA A 165 -9.13 -9.24 -5.54
N ARG A 166 -8.54 -8.04 -5.38
CA ARG A 166 -7.78 -7.39 -6.44
C ARG A 166 -6.45 -8.08 -6.71
N GLN A 167 -5.71 -8.47 -5.66
CA GLN A 167 -4.46 -9.22 -5.79
C GLN A 167 -4.70 -10.56 -6.50
N LEU A 168 -5.71 -11.32 -6.08
CA LEU A 168 -6.06 -12.60 -6.70
C LEU A 168 -6.47 -12.46 -8.16
N ARG A 169 -7.09 -11.35 -8.57
CA ARG A 169 -7.37 -11.08 -10.00
C ARG A 169 -6.10 -10.80 -10.80
N VAL A 170 -5.13 -10.09 -10.20
CA VAL A 170 -3.81 -9.86 -10.83
C VAL A 170 -3.07 -11.20 -10.96
N GLU A 171 -3.03 -11.99 -9.89
CA GLU A 171 -2.39 -13.33 -9.86
C GLU A 171 -3.11 -14.39 -10.69
N ALA A 172 -4.38 -14.19 -11.05
CA ALA A 172 -5.09 -15.05 -11.99
C ALA A 172 -4.84 -14.66 -13.46
N GLY A 173 -4.42 -13.41 -13.70
CA GLY A 173 -4.05 -12.90 -15.03
C GLY A 173 -2.58 -13.12 -15.38
N VAL A 174 -1.71 -13.14 -14.37
CA VAL A 174 -0.32 -13.63 -14.45
C VAL A 174 -0.39 -15.14 -14.21
N HIS A 175 0.20 -16.00 -15.05
CA HIS A 175 0.14 -17.46 -14.88
C HIS A 175 0.94 -17.94 -13.64
N VAL A 176 0.50 -17.59 -12.42
CA VAL A 176 1.05 -18.11 -11.18
C VAL A 176 0.33 -19.43 -10.87
N PRO A 177 1.04 -20.54 -10.63
CA PRO A 177 0.41 -21.81 -10.28
C PRO A 177 -0.14 -21.74 -8.85
N VAL A 178 -1.33 -21.17 -8.68
CA VAL A 178 -2.04 -21.19 -7.40
C VAL A 178 -2.72 -22.55 -7.23
N ARG A 179 -2.40 -23.23 -6.13
CA ARG A 179 -2.80 -24.62 -5.80
C ARG A 179 -4.32 -24.91 -5.98
N PRO A 180 -4.73 -26.18 -6.13
CA PRO A 180 -6.05 -26.60 -6.66
C PRO A 180 -7.30 -26.24 -5.83
N ARG A 181 -7.16 -25.57 -4.68
CA ARG A 181 -8.32 -25.24 -3.81
C ARG A 181 -9.18 -24.08 -4.33
N LEU A 182 -8.81 -23.46 -5.45
CA LEU A 182 -9.46 -22.25 -6.00
C LEU A 182 -10.68 -22.49 -6.90
N ARG A 183 -11.03 -23.74 -7.24
CA ARG A 183 -12.22 -24.02 -8.06
C ARG A 183 -13.56 -23.61 -7.42
N ARG A 184 -13.61 -23.32 -6.11
CA ARG A 184 -14.86 -22.91 -5.43
C ARG A 184 -15.08 -21.40 -5.31
N LEU A 185 -14.10 -20.58 -5.70
CA LEU A 185 -14.19 -19.11 -5.60
C LEU A 185 -14.44 -18.42 -6.96
N GLN A 186 -14.30 -19.15 -8.06
CA GLN A 186 -14.58 -18.65 -9.42
C GLN A 186 -16.08 -18.59 -9.74
N ASP A 187 -16.93 -19.31 -8.99
CA ASP A 187 -18.39 -19.36 -9.19
C ASP A 187 -19.15 -18.27 -8.43
N ALA A 188 -18.47 -17.27 -7.87
CA ALA A 188 -19.14 -16.15 -7.23
C ALA A 188 -19.82 -15.28 -8.31
N PRO A 189 -21.15 -15.04 -8.23
CA PRO A 189 -21.86 -14.30 -9.25
C PRO A 189 -21.28 -12.89 -9.39
N ALA A 190 -21.14 -12.45 -10.65
CA ALA A 190 -20.72 -11.10 -10.97
C ALA A 190 -21.60 -10.08 -10.22
N LEU A 191 -20.97 -9.22 -9.41
CA LEU A 191 -21.70 -8.18 -8.70
C LEU A 191 -22.30 -7.18 -9.71
N PRO A 192 -23.55 -6.74 -9.51
CA PRO A 192 -24.24 -5.80 -10.41
C PRO A 192 -23.46 -4.51 -10.64
N GLN A 193 -23.57 -3.98 -11.86
CA GLN A 193 -22.90 -2.77 -12.34
C GLN A 193 -23.20 -1.49 -11.54
N GLU A 194 -24.17 -1.53 -10.61
CA GLU A 194 -24.54 -0.45 -9.69
C GLU A 194 -23.51 -0.19 -8.58
N LEU A 195 -22.54 -1.07 -8.34
CA LEU A 195 -21.41 -0.79 -7.43
C LEU A 195 -20.24 -0.06 -8.13
N GLY A 196 -20.32 0.15 -9.45
CA GLY A 196 -19.38 0.96 -10.23
C GLY A 196 -19.46 2.47 -9.94
N VAL A 197 -20.49 2.91 -9.21
CA VAL A 197 -20.73 4.34 -8.89
C VAL A 197 -20.11 4.75 -7.54
N LEU A 198 -19.59 3.82 -6.73
CA LEU A 198 -19.01 4.15 -5.41
C LEU A 198 -17.53 4.57 -5.46
N VAL A 199 -16.92 4.63 -6.65
CA VAL A 199 -15.53 5.10 -6.88
C VAL A 199 -15.46 6.32 -7.82
N GLN A 200 -16.58 6.75 -8.41
CA GLN A 200 -16.69 8.04 -9.10
C GLN A 200 -18.03 8.70 -8.70
N GLY A 201 -18.00 9.52 -7.66
CA GLY A 201 -19.21 10.11 -7.09
C GLY A 201 -18.95 11.34 -6.22
N CYS A 202 -17.98 12.18 -6.57
CA CYS A 202 -17.98 13.57 -6.10
C CYS A 202 -18.89 14.39 -7.03
N HIS A 203 -20.20 14.23 -6.86
CA HIS A 203 -21.19 15.07 -7.52
C HIS A 203 -22.27 15.49 -6.51
N ARG A 204 -21.90 16.37 -5.59
CA ARG A 204 -22.82 17.37 -5.03
C ARG A 204 -22.07 18.69 -4.80
N ARG A 205 -22.70 19.74 -5.32
CA ARG A 205 -22.21 21.11 -5.52
C ARG A 205 -21.68 21.74 -4.23
N HIS A 206 -20.38 21.97 -4.18
CA HIS A 206 -19.80 23.19 -3.62
C HIS A 206 -18.50 23.45 -4.37
N GLN A 207 -18.34 24.67 -4.90
CA GLN A 207 -17.18 25.15 -5.63
C GLN A 207 -15.88 24.83 -4.85
N LEU A 208 -15.20 23.76 -5.21
CA LEU A 208 -13.87 23.42 -4.69
C LEU A 208 -12.95 23.28 -5.89
N ARG A 209 -11.92 24.13 -5.92
CA ARG A 209 -10.82 24.14 -6.90
C ARG A 209 -10.37 22.69 -7.16
N SER A 210 -10.25 22.32 -8.44
CA SER A 210 -9.72 21.02 -8.87
C SER A 210 -8.39 20.74 -8.18
N ARG A 211 -8.34 19.74 -7.30
CA ARG A 211 -7.10 19.33 -6.61
C ARG A 211 -6.37 18.30 -7.47
N THR A 212 -5.10 18.55 -7.79
CA THR A 212 -4.29 17.63 -8.60
C THR A 212 -3.47 16.72 -7.70
N VAL A 213 -3.52 15.40 -7.92
CA VAL A 213 -2.86 14.38 -7.08
C VAL A 213 -1.80 13.63 -7.89
N ALA A 214 -0.56 13.63 -7.40
CA ALA A 214 0.52 12.79 -7.94
C ALA A 214 0.52 11.39 -7.29
N SER A 215 0.92 10.35 -8.02
CA SER A 215 1.08 8.97 -7.54
C SER A 215 2.31 8.35 -8.19
N VAL A 216 3.14 7.67 -7.40
CA VAL A 216 4.24 6.83 -7.91
C VAL A 216 3.80 5.38 -7.78
N ASP A 217 3.54 4.72 -8.91
CA ASP A 217 3.20 3.31 -8.96
C ASP A 217 4.46 2.47 -9.22
N LEU A 218 4.77 1.56 -8.30
CA LEU A 218 5.89 0.62 -8.42
C LEU A 218 5.79 -0.22 -9.72
N MET A 219 4.56 -0.49 -10.18
CA MET A 219 4.27 -1.20 -11.44
C MET A 219 4.69 -0.42 -12.69
N ALA A 220 4.79 0.91 -12.63
CA ALA A 220 5.19 1.71 -13.78
C ALA A 220 6.71 1.72 -14.00
N CYS A 221 7.50 1.31 -13.00
CA CYS A 221 8.97 1.37 -13.04
C CYS A 221 9.63 0.10 -13.60
N LEU A 222 8.86 -0.97 -13.89
CA LEU A 222 9.38 -2.27 -14.37
C LEU A 222 9.15 -2.48 -15.89
N ARG A 223 9.11 -1.41 -16.67
CA ARG A 223 8.98 -1.47 -18.14
C ARG A 223 10.31 -1.24 -18.83
#